data_AF-A0A443QCL8-F1
#
_entry.id   AF-A0A443QCL8-F1
#
_cell.length_a   1.000
_cell.length_b   1.000
_cell.length_c   1.000
_cell.angle_alpha   90.00
_cell.angle_beta   90.00
_cell.angle_gamma   90.00
#
_symmetry.space_group_name_H-M   'P 1'
#
loop_
_entity.id
_entity.type
_entity.pdbx_description
1 polymer ?
#
loop_
_entity_poly.entity_id
_entity_poly.type
_entity_poly.pdbx_seq_one_letter_code
_entity_poly.pdbx_strand_id
1 'polypeptide(L)'
;MHQCSTTENNEAFECGREVTNKRLLLSRVVESPNVYPWMAFLASWRYPPNQRIRVAYCNGALISNRHILTAAHCIPEYTREIFIRLGTIHRVGNE
;
A
#
# COMPACT_ATOMS: atom_id res chain seq x y z
N MET A 1 -11.09 19.82 3.25
CA MET A 1 -9.84 19.04 3.12
C MET A 1 -9.42 19.13 1.65
N HIS A 2 -8.68 20.20 1.32
CA HIS A 2 -8.00 20.54 0.07
C HIS A 2 -6.62 21.05 0.57
N GLN A 3 -5.41 20.72 0.12
CA GLN A 3 -4.85 20.09 -1.08
C GLN A 3 -3.60 19.27 -0.68
N CYS A 4 -3.24 18.25 -1.45
CA CYS A 4 -1.84 17.80 -1.54
C CYS A 4 -1.16 18.62 -2.64
N SER A 5 -0.43 19.68 -2.29
CA SER A 5 0.44 20.39 -3.22
C SER A 5 1.86 20.47 -2.66
N THR A 6 2.76 19.69 -3.24
CA THR A 6 4.19 20.00 -3.22
C THR A 6 4.72 19.78 -4.63
N THR A 7 4.57 20.79 -5.48
CA THR A 7 5.14 20.80 -6.83
C THR A 7 6.64 21.09 -6.72
N GLU A 8 7.50 20.09 -6.93
CA GLU A 8 8.67 20.30 -7.79
C GLU A 8 8.18 19.91 -9.20
N ASN A 9 7.97 20.91 -10.07
CA ASN A 9 7.57 20.78 -11.48
C ASN A 9 6.07 20.78 -11.87
N ASN A 10 5.23 21.58 -11.21
CA ASN A 10 3.86 21.89 -11.70
C ASN A 10 2.91 20.68 -11.90
N GLU A 11 3.23 19.52 -11.32
CA GLU A 11 2.30 18.39 -11.22
C GLU A 11 1.54 18.47 -9.90
N ALA A 12 0.24 18.76 -9.95
CA ALA A 12 -0.61 18.68 -8.78
C ALA A 12 -0.68 17.22 -8.29
N PHE A 13 -0.37 16.96 -7.02
CA PHE A 13 -0.56 15.63 -6.42
C PHE A 13 -2.06 15.41 -6.16
N GLU A 14 -2.75 14.82 -7.12
CA GLU A 14 -4.17 14.51 -7.02
C GLU A 14 -4.38 13.22 -6.19
N CYS A 15 -5.22 13.31 -5.15
CA CYS A 15 -5.60 12.17 -4.33
C CYS A 15 -6.88 11.51 -4.86
N GLY A 16 -7.06 10.22 -4.61
CA GLY A 16 -8.34 9.52 -4.82
C GLY A 16 -8.75 9.30 -6.28
N ARG A 17 -7.86 9.53 -7.26
CA ARG A 17 -8.12 9.23 -8.67
C ARG A 17 -7.72 7.80 -9.02
N GLU A 18 -8.71 6.97 -9.36
CA GLU A 18 -8.44 5.64 -9.93
C GLU A 18 -7.91 5.77 -11.37
N VAL A 19 -7.06 4.82 -11.79
CA VAL A 19 -6.65 4.72 -13.18
C VAL A 19 -7.78 4.05 -13.96
N THR A 20 -8.52 4.86 -14.73
CA THR A 20 -9.76 4.45 -15.43
C THR A 20 -9.54 3.57 -16.68
N ASN A 21 -8.30 3.23 -17.03
CA ASN A 21 -8.01 2.33 -18.16
C ASN A 21 -8.26 0.86 -17.78
N LYS A 22 -9.53 0.56 -17.47
CA LYS A 22 -10.03 -0.78 -17.11
C LYS A 22 -10.08 -1.60 -18.39
N ARG A 23 -9.07 -2.44 -18.62
CA ARG A 23 -9.07 -3.40 -19.73
C ARG A 23 -10.10 -4.49 -19.41
N LEU A 24 -11.09 -4.65 -20.29
CA LEU A 24 -12.00 -5.79 -20.24
C LEU A 24 -11.44 -6.93 -21.10
N LEU A 25 -11.39 -8.15 -20.56
CA LEU A 25 -11.18 -9.37 -21.33
C LEU A 25 -12.38 -10.28 -21.08
N LEU A 26 -13.09 -10.69 -22.14
CA LEU A 26 -14.26 -11.56 -22.05
C LEU A 26 -15.31 -11.06 -21.04
N SER A 27 -15.60 -9.76 -21.07
CA SER A 27 -16.54 -9.09 -20.14
C SER A 27 -16.17 -9.16 -18.66
N ARG A 28 -14.90 -9.48 -18.33
CA ARG A 28 -14.34 -9.35 -16.99
C ARG A 28 -13.33 -8.21 -16.95
N VAL A 29 -13.31 -7.49 -15.84
CA VAL A 29 -12.22 -6.54 -15.55
C VAL A 29 -10.94 -7.34 -15.38
N VAL A 30 -9.94 -7.04 -16.20
CA VAL A 30 -8.58 -7.47 -15.94
C VAL A 30 -8.04 -6.59 -14.85
N GLU A 31 -7.58 -7.21 -13.76
CA GLU A 31 -6.85 -6.48 -12.71
C GLU A 31 -5.54 -5.97 -13.31
N SER A 32 -5.53 -4.67 -13.64
CA SER A 32 -4.29 -3.98 -13.99
C SER A 32 -3.59 -3.54 -12.70
N PRO A 33 -2.25 -3.65 -12.62
CA PRO A 33 -1.50 -2.97 -11.57
C PRO A 33 -1.87 -1.49 -11.51
N ASN A 34 -1.85 -0.89 -10.32
CA ASN A 34 -2.10 0.54 -10.10
C ASN A 34 -3.50 1.08 -10.43
N VAL A 35 -4.54 0.25 -10.57
CA VAL A 35 -5.93 0.75 -10.70
C VAL A 35 -6.33 1.60 -9.49
N TYR A 36 -5.88 1.19 -8.31
CA TYR A 36 -6.01 1.94 -7.06
C TYR A 36 -4.62 2.33 -6.56
N PRO A 37 -4.05 3.47 -7.00
CA PRO A 37 -2.65 3.83 -6.72
C PRO A 37 -2.31 3.96 -5.23
N TRP A 38 -3.31 4.23 -4.40
CA TRP A 38 -3.15 4.35 -2.95
C TRP A 38 -3.08 3.00 -2.22
N MET A 39 -3.40 1.87 -2.87
CA MET A 39 -3.37 0.57 -2.21
C MET A 39 -1.95 0.20 -1.77
N ALA A 40 -1.81 -0.10 -0.48
CA ALA A 40 -0.56 -0.52 0.14
C ALA A 40 -0.72 -1.89 0.80
N PHE A 41 0.27 -2.76 0.61
CA PHE A 41 0.41 -3.99 1.39
C PHE A 41 1.40 -3.76 2.51
N LEU A 42 1.04 -4.20 3.71
CA LEU A 42 1.85 -4.09 4.91
C LEU A 42 2.11 -5.46 5.53
N ALA A 43 3.38 -5.75 5.79
CA ALA A 43 3.79 -6.87 6.61
C ALA A 43 4.59 -6.34 7.80
N SER A 44 4.28 -6.83 9.00
CA SER A 44 5.00 -6.48 10.21
C SER A 44 5.66 -7.71 10.79
N TRP A 45 6.86 -7.56 11.36
CA TRP A 45 7.61 -8.64 12.00
C TRP A 45 8.05 -8.29 13.40
N ARG A 46 8.28 -9.33 14.19
CA ARG A 46 8.98 -9.29 15.47
C ARG A 46 10.24 -10.16 15.40
N TYR A 47 11.21 -9.87 16.26
CA TYR A 47 12.48 -10.59 16.34
C TYR A 47 12.69 -11.24 17.71
N PRO A 48 12.21 -12.47 17.93
CA PRO A 48 12.70 -13.33 19.01
C PRO A 48 14.14 -13.78 18.70
N PRO A 49 14.85 -14.37 19.69
CA PRO A 49 16.20 -14.91 19.47
C PRO A 49 16.24 -15.84 18.25
N ASN A 50 17.12 -15.55 17.30
CA ASN A 50 17.35 -16.31 16.07
C ASN A 50 16.12 -16.51 15.17
N GLN A 51 15.08 -15.69 15.28
CA GLN A 51 13.86 -15.83 14.49
C GLN A 51 13.33 -14.49 14.00
N ARG A 52 12.83 -14.47 12.76
CA ARG A 52 12.04 -13.38 12.20
C ARG A 52 10.63 -13.90 11.99
N ILE A 53 9.68 -13.44 12.79
CA ILE A 53 8.28 -13.92 12.75
C ILE A 53 7.39 -12.80 12.26
N ARG A 54 6.63 -13.06 11.19
CA ARG A 54 5.59 -12.14 10.72
C ARG A 54 4.42 -12.14 11.70
N VAL A 55 4.00 -10.97 12.15
CA VAL A 55 2.99 -10.81 13.20
C VAL A 55 1.65 -10.30 12.66
N ALA A 56 1.68 -9.48 11.62
CA ALA A 56 0.49 -9.12 10.88
C ALA A 56 0.76 -9.07 9.38
N TYR A 57 -0.32 -9.31 8.62
CA TYR A 57 -0.39 -9.08 7.19
C TYR A 57 -1.66 -8.29 6.92
N CYS A 58 -1.51 -7.06 6.47
CA CYS A 58 -2.58 -6.09 6.39
C CYS A 58 -2.52 -5.27 5.10
N ASN A 59 -3.57 -4.48 4.90
CA ASN A 59 -3.63 -3.45 3.87
C ASN A 59 -3.46 -2.06 4.49
N GLY A 60 -3.18 -1.07 3.65
CA GLY A 60 -3.16 0.34 4.00
C GLY A 60 -3.45 1.23 2.79
N ALA A 61 -3.54 2.53 3.02
CA ALA A 61 -3.77 3.54 2.00
C ALA A 61 -2.69 4.64 2.05
N LEU A 62 -2.06 4.94 0.92
CA LEU A 62 -1.18 6.10 0.77
C LEU A 62 -2.00 7.39 0.83
N ILE A 63 -1.79 8.17 1.89
CA ILE A 63 -2.50 9.44 2.13
C ILE A 63 -1.61 10.67 1.91
N SER A 64 -0.29 10.46 1.83
CA SER A 64 0.69 11.47 1.39
C SER A 64 1.92 10.75 0.83
N ASN A 65 2.87 11.50 0.25
CA ASN A 65 4.18 10.98 -0.20
C ASN A 65 4.98 10.18 0.86
N ARG A 66 4.64 10.26 2.15
CA ARG A 66 5.37 9.64 3.26
C ARG A 66 4.49 8.98 4.31
N HIS A 67 3.16 8.99 4.12
CA HIS A 67 2.22 8.51 5.13
C HIS A 67 1.28 7.45 4.58
N ILE A 68 1.16 6.36 5.33
CA ILE A 68 0.25 5.25 5.07
C ILE A 68 -0.75 5.17 6.22
N LEU A 69 -2.04 5.22 5.90
CA LEU A 69 -3.11 4.96 6.86
C LEU A 69 -3.39 3.45 6.92
N THR A 70 -3.42 2.89 8.13
CA THR A 70 -3.76 1.48 8.38
C THR A 70 -4.46 1.32 9.73
N ALA A 71 -4.93 0.12 10.05
CA ALA A 71 -5.55 -0.17 11.34
C ALA A 71 -4.48 -0.37 12.42
N ALA A 72 -4.75 0.10 13.64
CA ALA A 72 -3.81 -0.02 14.77
C ALA A 72 -3.38 -1.48 15.03
N HIS A 73 -4.30 -2.44 14.92
CA HIS A 73 -4.00 -3.86 15.15
C HIS A 73 -3.04 -4.47 14.11
N CYS A 74 -2.82 -3.80 12.97
CA CYS A 74 -1.84 -4.23 11.95
C CYS A 74 -0.40 -3.96 12.38
N ILE A 75 -0.20 -3.11 13.40
CA ILE A 75 1.08 -2.80 14.00
C ILE A 75 0.99 -3.10 15.50
N PRO A 76 1.01 -4.39 15.91
CA PRO A 76 1.05 -4.75 17.33
C PRO A 76 2.27 -4.13 18.03
N GLU A 77 2.17 -3.89 19.34
CA GLU A 77 3.20 -3.22 20.14
C GLU A 77 4.60 -3.86 20.06
N TYR A 78 4.66 -5.17 19.84
CA TYR A 78 5.91 -5.93 19.71
C TYR A 78 6.50 -5.95 18.28
N THR A 79 5.97 -5.13 17.37
CA THR A 79 6.49 -4.96 16.01
C THR A 79 7.88 -4.31 16.07
N ARG A 80 8.82 -4.88 15.31
CA ARG A 80 10.21 -4.37 15.20
C ARG A 80 10.56 -3.96 13.78
N GLU A 81 9.84 -4.46 12.78
CA GLU A 81 10.05 -4.19 11.37
C GLU A 81 8.69 -4.08 10.69
N ILE A 82 8.55 -3.12 9.77
CA ILE A 82 7.38 -2.95 8.90
C ILE A 82 7.88 -2.83 7.47
N PHE A 83 7.31 -3.62 6.58
CA PHE A 83 7.52 -3.52 5.14
C PHE A 83 6.23 -3.07 4.50
N ILE A 84 6.35 -2.11 3.59
CA ILE A 84 5.24 -1.53 2.86
C ILE A 84 5.54 -1.67 1.37
N ARG A 85 4.60 -2.25 0.63
CA ARG A 85 4.70 -2.39 -0.82
C ARG A 85 3.53 -1.65 -1.48
N LEU A 86 3.88 -0.66 -2.30
CA LEU A 86 2.95 0.09 -3.14
C LEU A 86 2.97 -0.47 -4.56
N GLY A 87 1.90 -0.20 -5.31
CA GLY A 87 1.82 -0.44 -6.75
C GLY A 87 1.90 -1.91 -7.20
N THR A 88 1.56 -2.83 -6.31
CA THR A 88 1.40 -4.25 -6.63
C THR A 88 -0.08 -4.64 -6.52
N ILE A 89 -0.50 -5.61 -7.32
CA ILE A 89 -1.81 -6.29 -7.19
C ILE A 89 -1.63 -7.75 -6.77
N HIS A 90 -0.43 -8.31 -6.99
CA HIS A 90 -0.10 -9.66 -6.61
C HIS A 90 0.59 -9.69 -5.26
N ARG A 91 0.21 -10.67 -4.45
CA ARG A 91 0.93 -11.04 -3.25
C ARG A 91 2.23 -11.71 -3.71
N VAL A 92 3.37 -11.10 -3.41
CA VAL A 92 4.64 -11.83 -3.52
C VAL A 92 4.72 -12.74 -2.30
N GLY A 93 4.33 -13.99 -2.49
CA GLY A 93 4.46 -15.03 -1.47
C GLY A 93 5.90 -15.50 -1.41
N ASN A 94 6.71 -14.87 -0.55
CA ASN A 94 7.92 -15.38 0.12
C ASN A 94 8.86 -14.22 0.53
N GLU A 95 8.35 -13.25 1.29
CA GLU A 95 9.15 -12.23 1.99
C GLU A 95 8.68 -12.11 3.47
#